data_AF-A0A484GYA1-F1
#
_entry.id   AF-A0A484GYA1-F1
#
_cell.length_a   1.000
_cell.length_b   1.000
_cell.length_c   1.000
_cell.angle_alpha   90.00
_cell.angle_beta   90.00
_cell.angle_gamma   90.00
#
_symmetry.space_group_name_H-M   'P 1'
#
loop_
_entity.id
_entity.type
_entity.pdbx_description
1 polymer ?
#
loop_
_entity_poly.entity_id
_entity_poly.type
_entity_poly.pdbx_seq_one_letter_code
_entity_poly.pdbx_strand_id
1 'polypeptide(L)'
;MKCWNYSTAYSHSHCIHRLCTTMRINIILRSNNYYKPTLSNPIHRHHSSLVAVHLLFLHEAGSNNPTGIPSDTDKIPFHPYDTIKDILDTLLLILASLILVLLSPNLLGDPD
;
A
#
# COMPACT_ATOMS: atom_id res chain seq x y z
N MET A 1 -26.40 34.18 -14.04
CA MET A 1 -26.37 35.35 -13.14
C MET A 1 -27.56 35.30 -12.18
N LYS A 2 -27.32 34.99 -10.91
CA LYS A 2 -28.02 35.55 -9.75
C LYS A 2 -27.34 35.07 -8.47
N CYS A 3 -26.84 36.06 -7.74
CA CYS A 3 -26.48 36.16 -6.33
C CYS A 3 -26.55 34.89 -5.48
N TRP A 4 -25.40 34.45 -4.96
CA TRP A 4 -25.33 33.79 -3.65
C TRP A 4 -24.42 34.62 -2.73
N ASN A 5 -25.09 35.49 -1.97
CA ASN A 5 -24.88 35.99 -0.62
C ASN A 5 -23.47 35.97 0.02
N TYR A 6 -23.04 37.17 0.40
CA TYR A 6 -21.82 37.56 1.12
C TYR A 6 -21.81 37.19 2.62
N SER A 7 -22.64 36.25 3.09
CA SER A 7 -22.74 35.87 4.53
C SER A 7 -22.12 34.52 4.88
N THR A 8 -21.68 33.71 3.92
CA THR A 8 -21.06 32.40 4.18
C THR A 8 -19.54 32.45 4.39
N ALA A 9 -18.90 33.59 4.16
CA ALA A 9 -17.43 33.73 4.28
C ALA A 9 -16.92 33.92 5.73
N TYR A 10 -17.75 34.44 6.64
CA TYR A 10 -17.32 34.73 8.03
C TYR A 10 -17.31 33.49 8.96
N SER A 11 -18.10 32.46 8.64
CA SER A 11 -18.11 31.20 9.40
C SER A 11 -16.90 30.32 9.04
N HIS A 12 -16.43 30.41 7.79
CA HIS A 12 -15.31 29.62 7.30
C HIS A 12 -13.95 30.07 7.88
N SER A 13 -13.77 31.38 8.09
CA SER A 13 -12.53 31.95 8.64
C SER A 13 -12.30 31.59 10.12
N HIS A 14 -13.36 31.55 10.93
CA HIS A 14 -13.28 31.12 12.33
C HIS A 14 -12.93 29.62 12.47
N CYS A 15 -13.40 28.80 11.54
CA CYS A 15 -13.09 27.38 11.50
C CYS A 15 -11.61 27.14 11.14
N ILE A 16 -11.10 27.87 10.13
CA ILE A 16 -9.68 27.78 9.71
C ILE A 16 -8.74 28.29 10.81
N HIS A 17 -9.09 29.36 11.53
CA HIS A 17 -8.25 29.86 12.62
C HIS A 17 -8.25 28.93 13.85
N ARG A 18 -9.39 28.28 14.17
CA ARG A 18 -9.44 27.21 15.19
C ARG A 18 -8.64 25.97 14.78
N LEU A 19 -8.66 25.59 13.50
CA LEU A 19 -7.83 24.49 12.96
C LEU A 19 -6.33 24.85 12.98
N CYS A 20 -5.97 26.08 12.64
CA CYS A 20 -4.57 26.52 12.60
C CYS A 20 -3.96 26.67 14.01
N THR A 21 -4.73 27.18 14.97
CA THR A 21 -4.30 27.28 16.38
C THR A 21 -4.28 25.92 17.08
N THR A 22 -5.22 25.01 16.79
CA THR A 22 -5.17 23.63 17.32
C THR A 22 -4.03 22.81 16.71
N MET A 23 -3.63 23.04 15.45
CA MET A 23 -2.42 22.45 14.87
C MET A 23 -1.14 23.01 15.51
N ARG A 24 -1.05 24.32 15.76
CA ARG A 24 0.11 24.92 16.44
C ARG A 24 0.27 24.47 17.90
N ILE A 25 -0.82 24.35 18.65
CA ILE A 25 -0.79 23.84 20.03
C ILE A 25 -0.42 22.34 20.03
N ASN A 26 -0.92 21.54 19.09
CA ASN A 26 -0.53 20.14 18.96
C ASN A 26 0.96 19.94 18.63
N ILE A 27 1.57 20.82 17.82
CA ILE A 27 3.01 20.74 17.51
C ILE A 27 3.88 21.12 18.72
N ILE A 28 3.47 22.12 19.51
CA ILE A 28 4.20 22.55 20.71
C ILE A 28 4.06 21.51 21.84
N LEU A 29 2.87 20.93 22.04
CA LEU A 29 2.67 19.82 22.99
C LEU A 29 3.35 18.52 22.54
N ARG A 30 3.64 18.36 21.24
CA ARG A 30 4.42 17.22 20.72
C ARG A 30 5.92 17.32 20.99
N SER A 31 6.43 18.50 21.37
CA SER A 31 7.84 18.67 21.76
C SER A 31 8.12 18.29 23.22
N ASN A 32 7.10 18.25 24.09
CA ASN A 32 7.27 17.99 25.53
C ASN A 32 6.85 16.57 25.95
N ASN A 33 6.56 15.69 24.99
CA ASN A 33 6.15 14.33 25.25
C ASN A 33 7.29 13.36 24.92
N TYR A 34 8.14 13.12 25.93
CA TYR A 34 8.83 11.84 26.16
C TYR A 34 7.84 10.68 26.41
N TYR A 35 6.55 10.84 26.08
CA TYR A 35 5.69 9.74 25.70
C TYR A 35 6.23 9.14 24.39
N LYS A 36 7.26 8.31 24.55
CA LYS A 36 7.46 7.12 23.72
C LYS A 36 6.06 6.55 23.51
N PRO A 37 5.51 6.49 22.29
CA PRO A 37 4.31 5.70 22.07
C PRO A 37 4.75 4.26 22.39
N THR A 38 4.50 3.86 23.63
CA THR A 38 4.61 2.49 24.10
C THR A 38 3.74 1.68 23.18
N LEU A 39 4.39 0.95 22.29
CA LEU A 39 3.80 -0.17 21.57
C LEU A 39 2.41 0.14 21.00
N SER A 40 2.29 1.17 20.16
CA SER A 40 1.24 1.13 19.14
C SER A 40 1.64 0.02 18.18
N ASN A 41 1.21 -1.21 18.49
CA ASN A 41 1.45 -2.41 17.72
C ASN A 41 1.47 -2.08 16.22
N PRO A 42 2.61 -2.23 15.50
CA PRO A 42 2.64 -1.99 14.05
C PRO A 42 1.83 -3.04 13.27
N ILE A 43 1.12 -3.94 13.96
CA ILE A 43 0.46 -5.14 13.46
C ILE A 43 -0.73 -4.81 12.53
N HIS A 44 -1.22 -3.57 12.48
CA HIS A 44 -2.50 -3.26 11.87
C HIS A 44 -2.46 -2.31 10.65
N ARG A 45 -1.45 -2.44 9.78
CA ARG A 45 -1.54 -1.87 8.42
C ARG A 45 -1.68 -2.98 7.39
N HIS A 46 -2.90 -3.42 7.14
CA HIS A 46 -3.21 -4.27 5.99
C HIS A 46 -3.24 -3.42 4.72
N HIS A 47 -2.16 -3.50 3.93
CA HIS A 47 -1.99 -2.76 2.68
C HIS A 47 -2.64 -3.47 1.46
N SER A 48 -3.66 -4.31 1.66
CA SER A 48 -4.31 -5.06 0.57
C SER A 48 -4.94 -4.16 -0.50
N SER A 49 -5.33 -2.93 -0.14
CA SER A 49 -5.87 -1.95 -1.11
C SER A 49 -4.84 -1.47 -2.13
N LEU A 50 -3.55 -1.43 -1.77
CA LEU A 50 -2.49 -1.01 -2.70
C LEU A 50 -2.27 -2.06 -3.79
N VAL A 51 -2.41 -3.34 -3.47
CA VAL A 51 -2.28 -4.45 -4.44
C VAL A 51 -3.40 -4.38 -5.48
N ALA A 52 -4.65 -4.18 -5.06
CA ALA A 52 -5.78 -4.04 -5.98
C ALA A 52 -5.63 -2.83 -6.92
N VAL A 53 -5.23 -1.66 -6.39
CA VAL A 53 -4.99 -0.47 -7.21
C VAL A 53 -3.81 -0.67 -8.16
N HIS A 54 -2.75 -1.33 -7.71
CA HIS A 54 -1.60 -1.65 -8.54
C HIS A 54 -1.97 -2.58 -9.71
N LEU A 55 -2.71 -3.65 -9.44
CA LEU A 55 -3.20 -4.58 -10.45
C LEU A 55 -4.15 -3.91 -11.45
N LEU A 56 -4.97 -2.95 -11.00
CA LEU A 56 -5.83 -2.18 -11.90
C LEU A 56 -5.03 -1.37 -12.92
N PHE A 57 -3.96 -0.70 -12.50
CA PHE A 57 -3.09 0.02 -13.44
C PHE A 57 -2.34 -0.90 -14.39
N LEU A 58 -1.92 -2.07 -13.90
CA LEU A 58 -1.24 -3.06 -14.73
C LEU A 58 -2.20 -3.72 -15.75
N HIS A 59 -3.48 -3.86 -15.41
CA HIS A 59 -4.51 -4.32 -16.34
C HIS A 59 -4.69 -3.36 -17.52
N GLU A 60 -4.78 -2.05 -17.24
CA GLU A 60 -4.97 -1.04 -18.29
C GLU A 60 -3.73 -0.84 -19.17
N ALA A 61 -2.53 -0.89 -18.58
CA ALA A 61 -1.27 -0.74 -19.34
C ALA A 61 -0.82 -2.04 -20.04
N GLY A 62 -1.22 -3.20 -19.52
CA GLY A 62 -0.66 -4.50 -19.88
C GLY A 62 0.73 -4.75 -19.26
N SER A 63 1.17 -6.00 -19.27
CA SER A 63 2.52 -6.37 -18.84
C SER A 63 3.56 -6.05 -19.92
N ASN A 64 4.78 -5.72 -19.50
CA ASN A 64 5.91 -5.55 -20.39
C ASN A 64 6.60 -6.89 -20.70
N ASN A 65 7.30 -6.98 -21.83
CA ASN A 65 8.10 -8.13 -22.22
C ASN A 65 9.61 -7.84 -22.02
N PRO A 66 10.47 -8.88 -21.91
CA PRO A 66 11.91 -8.70 -21.66
C PRO A 66 12.64 -7.93 -22.77
N THR A 67 12.09 -7.89 -23.98
CA THR A 67 12.64 -7.13 -25.11
C THR A 67 12.24 -5.66 -25.10
N GLY A 68 11.28 -5.24 -24.26
CA GLY A 68 10.82 -3.86 -24.13
C GLY A 68 10.12 -3.29 -25.39
N ILE A 69 9.76 -4.15 -26.34
CA ILE A 69 9.07 -3.76 -27.59
C ILE A 69 7.56 -3.93 -27.43
N PRO A 70 6.73 -3.20 -28.20
CA PRO A 70 5.28 -3.39 -28.16
C PRO A 70 4.90 -4.84 -28.44
N SER A 71 4.16 -5.46 -27.52
CA SER A 71 3.79 -6.88 -27.60
C SER A 71 2.40 -7.11 -28.21
N ASP A 72 1.75 -6.06 -28.72
CA ASP A 72 0.35 -6.10 -29.15
C ASP A 72 0.08 -7.07 -30.29
N THR A 73 1.09 -7.34 -31.12
CA THR A 73 1.01 -8.29 -32.24
C THR A 73 1.13 -9.76 -31.81
N ASP A 74 1.68 -10.03 -30.62
CA ASP A 74 2.04 -11.38 -30.16
C ASP A 74 1.39 -11.71 -28.79
N LYS A 75 0.18 -11.22 -28.55
CA LYS A 75 -0.58 -11.50 -27.32
C LYS A 75 -1.16 -12.91 -27.35
N ILE A 76 -0.75 -13.73 -26.37
CA ILE A 76 -1.23 -15.09 -26.13
C ILE A 76 -2.31 -15.03 -25.03
N PRO A 77 -3.37 -15.86 -25.05
CA PRO A 77 -4.35 -15.89 -23.96
C PRO A 77 -3.74 -16.37 -22.64
N PHE A 78 -4.17 -15.74 -21.53
CA PHE A 78 -3.67 -16.03 -20.17
C PHE A 78 -3.87 -17.50 -19.77
N HIS A 79 -5.07 -18.03 -20.03
CA HIS A 79 -5.35 -19.46 -19.91
C HIS A 79 -5.11 -20.14 -21.27
N PRO A 80 -4.36 -21.25 -21.34
CA PRO A 80 -3.79 -22.02 -20.23
C PRO A 80 -2.35 -21.66 -19.83
N TYR A 81 -1.66 -20.83 -20.63
CA TYR A 81 -0.20 -20.70 -20.60
C TYR A 81 0.35 -20.11 -19.30
N ASP A 82 -0.02 -18.87 -18.98
CA ASP A 82 0.49 -18.19 -17.78
C ASP A 82 -0.04 -18.84 -16.50
N THR A 83 -1.24 -19.41 -16.54
CA THR A 83 -1.80 -20.12 -15.39
C THR A 83 -1.01 -21.37 -15.01
N ILE A 84 -0.59 -22.17 -15.98
CA ILE A 84 0.23 -23.36 -15.70
C ILE A 84 1.61 -22.94 -15.18
N LYS A 85 2.18 -21.87 -15.73
CA LYS A 85 3.45 -21.29 -15.27
C LYS A 85 3.35 -20.84 -13.80
N ASP A 86 2.27 -20.14 -13.43
CA ASP A 86 2.05 -19.66 -12.06
C ASP A 86 1.82 -20.81 -11.06
N ILE A 87 1.13 -21.88 -11.48
CA ILE A 87 0.94 -23.09 -10.66
C ILE A 87 2.29 -23.78 -10.41
N LEU A 88 3.14 -23.88 -11.44
CA LEU A 88 4.47 -24.47 -11.30
C LEU A 88 5.35 -23.66 -10.34
N ASP A 89 5.34 -22.33 -10.48
CA ASP A 89 6.10 -21.43 -9.59
C ASP A 89 5.59 -21.50 -8.14
N THR A 90 4.28 -21.52 -7.95
CA THR A 90 3.66 -21.67 -6.62
C THR A 90 4.05 -23.01 -5.97
N LEU A 91 4.07 -24.10 -6.74
CA LEU A 91 4.49 -25.41 -6.25
C LEU A 91 5.97 -25.39 -5.81
N LEU A 92 6.84 -24.75 -6.57
CA LEU A 92 8.25 -24.61 -6.24
C LEU A 92 8.45 -23.78 -4.96
N LEU A 93 7.73 -22.67 -4.81
CA LEU A 93 7.76 -21.83 -3.61
C LEU A 93 7.28 -22.59 -2.36
N ILE A 94 6.21 -23.38 -2.50
CA ILE A 94 5.70 -24.21 -1.41
C ILE A 94 6.73 -25.26 -1.02
N LEU A 95 7.36 -25.93 -1.99
CA LEU A 95 8.42 -26.91 -1.72
C LEU A 95 9.59 -26.28 -0.96
N ALA A 96 10.07 -25.12 -1.41
CA ALA A 96 11.15 -24.38 -0.74
C ALA A 96 10.76 -23.98 0.69
N SER A 97 9.52 -23.55 0.89
CA SER A 97 8.99 -23.19 2.21
C SER A 97 8.87 -24.41 3.14
N LEU A 98 8.45 -25.57 2.61
CA LEU A 98 8.39 -26.82 3.38
C LEU A 98 9.78 -27.26 3.83
N ILE A 99 10.77 -27.18 2.94
CA ILE A 99 12.17 -27.50 3.26
C ILE A 99 12.64 -26.61 4.42
N LEU A 100 12.40 -25.30 4.34
CA LEU A 100 12.79 -24.35 5.37
C LEU A 100 12.13 -24.66 6.73
N VAL A 101 10.81 -24.87 6.74
CA VAL A 101 10.05 -25.10 7.98
C VAL A 101 10.39 -26.45 8.62
N LEU A 102 10.59 -27.51 7.82
CA LEU A 102 10.82 -28.86 8.34
C LEU A 102 12.27 -29.12 8.75
N LEU A 103 13.26 -28.57 8.03
CA LEU A 103 14.69 -28.83 8.30
C LEU A 103 15.31 -27.79 9.23
N SER A 104 14.93 -26.52 9.12
CA SER A 104 15.60 -25.43 9.82
C SER A 104 14.64 -24.27 10.11
N PRO A 105 13.65 -24.46 11.01
CA PRO A 105 12.57 -23.50 11.24
C PRO A 105 13.05 -22.11 11.71
N ASN A 106 14.22 -22.05 12.37
CA ASN A 106 14.78 -20.81 12.89
C ASN A 106 15.91 -20.23 12.02
N LEU A 107 16.13 -20.74 10.81
CA LEU A 107 17.23 -20.29 9.95
C LEU A 107 17.12 -18.81 9.57
N LEU A 108 15.90 -18.27 9.48
CA LEU A 108 15.61 -16.87 9.17
C LEU A 108 15.19 -16.06 10.41
N GLY A 109 15.28 -16.65 11.62
CA GLY A 109 14.95 -15.98 12.87
C GLY A 109 16.14 -15.18 13.42
N ASP A 110 15.84 -14.05 14.08
CA ASP A 110 16.83 -13.33 14.88
C ASP A 110 17.09 -14.12 16.19
N PRO A 111 18.36 -14.39 16.57
CA PRO A 111 18.69 -15.11 17.81
C PRO A 111 18.50 -14.30 19.11
N ASP A 112 18.23 -13.00 19.04
CA ASP A 112 18.08 -12.09 20.20
C ASP A 112 16.72 -12.16 20.92
#